data_AF-A0A9R1UL63-F1
#
_entry.id   AF-A0A9R1UL63-F1
#
_cell.length_a   1.000
_cell.length_b   1.000
_cell.length_c   1.000
_cell.angle_alpha   90.00
_cell.angle_beta   90.00
_cell.angle_gamma   90.00
#
_symmetry.space_group_name_H-M   'P 1'
#
loop_
_entity.id
_entity.type
_entity.pdbx_description
1 polymer ?
#
loop_
_entity_poly.entity_id
_entity_poly.type
_entity_poly.pdbx_seq_one_letter_code
_entity_poly.pdbx_strand_id
1 'polypeptide(L)'
;METCWEQNVQRIVESTINDVVCGMIFLGIRLYMEETSEETVSTRSTALVVLNTRSISGYKSVDEMLQNQEAKSLWGNQCLFLHIPLPELHQNGNPLNPLKFVEETQNVVKRMRNSFAVYLNGMLLESIRKFRGLEATSRYVHRTLKNSSILVTNVIGPLEKITLSNQTVKGMYFMGVNFPQSLTVTIISYTDQLRVAVGAEKDFIDHVKFRTCTEKAFNMIYDAAVKPN
;
A
#
# COMPACT_ATOMS: atom_id res chain seq x y z
N MET A 1 12.87 6.18 -21.23
CA MET A 1 11.79 7.19 -21.19
C MET A 1 10.90 7.04 -19.96
N GLU A 2 10.70 5.83 -19.41
CA GLU A 2 9.93 5.62 -18.16
C GLU A 2 10.58 6.21 -16.89
N THR A 3 11.89 6.45 -16.87
CA THR A 3 12.60 6.97 -15.67
C THR A 3 12.43 8.47 -15.42
N CYS A 4 12.00 9.26 -16.41
CA CYS A 4 11.97 10.73 -16.30
C CYS A 4 10.71 11.24 -15.58
N TRP A 5 9.57 10.54 -15.69
CA TRP A 5 8.32 10.98 -15.06
C TRP A 5 8.28 10.62 -13.58
N GLU A 6 8.78 9.44 -13.18
CA GLU A 6 8.86 9.03 -11.77
C GLU A 6 9.69 10.05 -10.97
N GLN A 7 10.83 10.48 -11.53
CA GLN A 7 11.69 11.51 -10.95
C GLN A 7 10.98 12.88 -10.89
N ASN A 8 10.18 13.25 -11.89
CA ASN A 8 9.42 14.50 -11.88
C ASN A 8 8.29 14.49 -10.84
N VAL A 9 7.51 13.41 -10.73
CA VAL A 9 6.44 13.30 -9.72
C VAL A 9 7.03 13.29 -8.31
N GLN A 10 8.10 12.53 -8.08
CA GLN A 10 8.81 12.52 -6.79
C GLN A 10 9.33 13.92 -6.41
N ARG A 11 9.83 14.67 -7.40
CA ARG A 11 10.39 16.02 -7.20
C ARG A 11 9.31 17.08 -6.98
N ILE A 12 8.15 16.95 -7.64
CA ILE A 12 7.02 17.88 -7.50
C ILE A 12 6.29 17.67 -6.16
N VAL A 13 6.17 16.42 -5.71
CA VAL A 13 5.40 16.06 -4.51
C VAL A 13 6.30 15.85 -3.28
N GLU A 14 7.62 16.03 -3.41
CA GLU A 14 8.61 15.73 -2.35
C GLU A 14 8.36 14.37 -1.67
N SER A 15 8.17 13.33 -2.49
CA SER A 15 7.60 12.06 -2.07
C SER A 15 8.37 10.84 -2.54
N THR A 16 8.18 9.73 -1.83
CA THR A 16 8.70 8.43 -2.26
C THR A 16 7.77 7.84 -3.33
N ILE A 17 8.28 7.00 -4.25
CA ILE A 17 7.42 6.28 -5.22
C ILE A 17 6.29 5.54 -4.51
N ASN A 18 6.55 4.99 -3.31
CA ASN A 18 5.56 4.28 -2.51
C ASN A 18 4.38 5.18 -2.10
N ASP A 19 4.65 6.45 -1.75
CA ASP A 19 3.61 7.41 -1.38
C ASP A 19 2.77 7.79 -2.61
N VAL A 20 3.42 8.01 -3.75
CA VAL A 20 2.77 8.34 -5.03
C VAL A 20 1.84 7.20 -5.46
N VAL A 21 2.32 5.97 -5.42
CA VAL A 21 1.53 4.79 -5.81
C VAL A 21 0.34 4.61 -4.87
N CYS A 22 0.53 4.79 -3.56
CA CYS A 22 -0.57 4.74 -2.59
C CYS A 22 -1.65 5.80 -2.91
N GLY A 23 -1.22 7.04 -3.17
CA GLY A 23 -2.11 8.13 -3.57
C GLY A 23 -2.85 7.84 -4.89
N MET A 24 -2.16 7.31 -5.90
CA MET A 24 -2.75 6.90 -7.17
C MET A 24 -3.82 5.83 -6.97
N ILE A 25 -3.56 4.81 -6.15
CA ILE A 25 -4.53 3.74 -5.86
C ILE A 25 -5.74 4.30 -5.10
N PHE A 26 -5.54 5.16 -4.11
CA PHE A 26 -6.65 5.77 -3.37
C PHE A 26 -7.49 6.69 -4.25
N LEU A 27 -6.87 7.43 -5.16
CA LEU A 27 -7.58 8.24 -6.14
C LEU A 27 -8.39 7.35 -7.09
N GLY A 28 -7.80 6.27 -7.60
CA GLY A 28 -8.50 5.28 -8.43
C GLY A 28 -9.71 4.67 -7.74
N ILE A 29 -9.60 4.35 -6.44
CA ILE A 29 -10.72 3.87 -5.63
C ILE A 29 -11.82 4.93 -5.51
N ARG A 30 -11.47 6.20 -5.25
CA ARG A 30 -12.46 7.28 -5.16
C ARG A 30 -13.17 7.55 -6.48
N LEU A 31 -12.45 7.51 -7.59
CA LEU A 31 -13.03 7.62 -8.94
C LEU A 31 -13.97 6.43 -9.22
N TYR A 32 -13.60 5.21 -8.80
CA TYR A 32 -14.48 4.05 -8.91
C TYR A 32 -15.77 4.19 -8.11
N MET A 33 -15.67 4.71 -6.87
CA MET A 33 -16.84 4.99 -6.04
C MET A 33 -17.76 6.00 -6.73
N GLU A 34 -17.21 7.12 -7.22
CA GLU A 34 -17.96 8.15 -7.96
C GLU A 34 -18.67 7.58 -9.20
N GLU A 35 -17.98 6.77 -9.99
CA GLU A 35 -18.53 6.15 -11.20
C GLU A 35 -19.52 5.01 -10.90
N THR A 36 -19.56 4.52 -9.66
CA THR A 36 -20.51 3.49 -9.23
C THR A 36 -21.77 4.10 -8.65
N SER A 37 -21.64 5.14 -7.82
CA SER A 37 -22.75 5.92 -7.28
C SER A 37 -22.25 7.22 -6.66
N GLU A 38 -22.88 8.35 -7.01
CA GLU A 38 -22.58 9.67 -6.46
C GLU A 38 -22.70 9.71 -4.92
N GLU A 39 -23.61 8.92 -4.33
CA GLU A 39 -23.79 8.82 -2.88
C GLU A 39 -22.58 8.23 -2.16
N THR A 40 -21.76 7.45 -2.88
CA THR A 40 -20.63 6.74 -2.27
C THR A 40 -19.36 7.59 -2.18
N VAL A 41 -19.29 8.70 -2.91
CA VAL A 41 -18.09 9.57 -3.01
C VAL A 41 -17.64 10.10 -1.65
N SER A 42 -18.60 10.52 -0.81
CA SER A 42 -18.36 11.07 0.53
C SER A 42 -18.37 10.00 1.63
N THR A 43 -18.57 8.73 1.27
CA THR A 43 -18.61 7.65 2.26
C THR A 43 -17.23 7.46 2.89
N ARG A 44 -17.20 7.37 4.23
CA ARG A 44 -15.98 7.11 4.98
C ARG A 44 -15.47 5.71 4.66
N SER A 45 -14.32 5.65 4.00
CA SER A 45 -13.65 4.40 3.64
C SER A 45 -12.29 4.34 4.32
N THR A 46 -11.93 3.17 4.84
CA THR A 46 -10.66 2.96 5.56
C THR A 46 -9.86 1.88 4.87
N ALA A 47 -8.67 2.21 4.39
CA ALA A 47 -7.69 1.24 3.92
C ALA A 47 -6.84 0.76 5.08
N LEU A 48 -6.52 -0.53 5.09
CA LEU A 48 -5.47 -1.09 5.91
C LEU A 48 -4.19 -1.16 5.08
N VAL A 49 -3.23 -0.31 5.41
CA VAL A 49 -1.92 -0.30 4.77
C VAL A 49 -0.96 -1.16 5.60
N VAL A 50 -0.37 -2.16 4.95
CA VAL A 50 0.63 -3.03 5.55
C VAL A 50 2.01 -2.44 5.28
N LEU A 51 2.69 -2.03 6.35
CA LEU A 51 4.06 -1.53 6.29
C LEU A 51 5.05 -2.61 6.69
N ASN A 52 6.16 -2.72 5.97
CA ASN A 52 7.30 -3.50 6.40
C ASN A 52 8.07 -2.73 7.49
N THR A 53 8.19 -3.30 8.68
CA THR A 53 8.84 -2.66 9.83
C THR A 53 10.30 -3.06 10.00
N ARG A 54 10.85 -3.95 9.15
CA ARG A 54 12.28 -4.33 9.20
C ARG A 54 13.22 -3.13 9.02
N SER A 55 12.80 -2.13 8.24
CA SER A 55 13.59 -0.92 8.01
C SER A 55 13.64 0.01 9.22
N ILE A 56 12.64 -0.04 10.11
CA ILE A 56 12.56 0.82 11.29
C ILE A 56 13.63 0.42 12.33
N SER A 57 13.97 -0.87 12.41
CA SER A 57 15.08 -1.37 13.24
C SER A 57 16.46 -1.34 12.55
N GLY A 58 16.52 -0.88 11.30
CA GLY A 58 17.68 -1.07 10.42
C GLY A 58 17.66 -2.43 9.72
N TYR A 59 17.77 -2.41 8.39
CA TYR A 59 17.89 -3.65 7.62
C TYR A 59 19.22 -4.35 7.97
N LYS A 60 19.15 -5.64 8.34
CA LYS A 60 20.31 -6.48 8.61
C LYS A 60 20.55 -7.43 7.44
N SER A 61 21.81 -7.64 7.07
CA SER A 61 22.15 -8.59 6.01
C SER A 61 21.84 -10.04 6.44
N VAL A 62 21.69 -10.94 5.48
CA VAL A 62 21.47 -12.37 5.78
C VAL A 62 22.62 -12.91 6.64
N ASP A 63 23.86 -12.53 6.35
CA ASP A 63 25.03 -12.93 7.12
C ASP A 63 24.96 -12.44 8.58
N GLU A 64 24.55 -11.18 8.79
CA GLU A 64 24.36 -10.62 10.14
C GLU A 64 23.22 -11.34 10.89
N MET A 65 22.14 -11.66 10.19
CA MET A 65 20.98 -12.40 10.73
C MET A 65 21.29 -13.87 11.05
N LEU A 66 22.30 -14.46 10.41
CA LEU A 66 22.77 -15.83 10.70
C LEU A 66 23.71 -15.86 11.92
N GLN A 67 24.54 -14.84 12.08
CA GLN A 67 25.59 -14.79 13.09
C GLN A 67 25.11 -14.27 14.45
N ASN A 68 24.14 -13.35 14.49
CA ASN A 68 23.70 -12.71 15.73
C ASN A 68 22.40 -13.35 16.28
N GLN A 69 22.44 -13.78 17.54
CA GLN A 69 21.32 -14.43 18.24
C GLN A 69 20.12 -13.49 18.45
N GLU A 70 20.34 -12.19 18.60
CA GLU A 70 19.27 -11.17 18.62
C GLU A 70 18.69 -10.98 17.22
N ALA A 71 19.52 -11.00 16.18
CA ALA A 71 19.08 -10.89 14.78
C ALA A 71 18.38 -12.15 14.26
N LYS A 72 18.60 -13.33 14.88
CA LYS A 72 17.82 -14.55 14.60
C LYS A 72 16.32 -14.37 14.86
N SER A 73 15.93 -13.49 15.80
CA SER A 73 14.52 -13.18 16.07
C SER A 73 13.86 -12.31 14.99
N LEU A 74 14.65 -11.73 14.08
CA LEU A 74 14.19 -10.90 12.96
C LEU A 74 13.87 -11.72 11.70
N TRP A 75 14.01 -13.06 11.77
CA TRP A 75 13.63 -13.95 10.66
C TRP A 75 12.11 -13.94 10.45
N GLY A 76 11.69 -13.86 9.18
CA GLY A 76 10.28 -13.75 8.80
C GLY A 76 9.81 -12.31 8.57
N ASN A 77 8.64 -12.14 7.95
CA ASN A 77 8.14 -10.82 7.60
C ASN A 77 7.68 -10.09 8.86
N GLN A 78 8.30 -8.93 9.13
CA GLN A 78 7.83 -8.02 10.16
C GLN A 78 6.99 -6.96 9.50
N CYS A 79 5.69 -7.00 9.76
CA CYS A 79 4.75 -6.06 9.20
C CYS A 79 3.84 -5.49 10.26
N LEU A 80 3.45 -4.23 10.05
CA LEU A 80 2.44 -3.56 10.84
C LEU A 80 1.26 -3.17 9.95
N PHE A 81 0.06 -3.22 10.53
CA PHE A 81 -1.17 -2.74 9.92
C PHE A 81 -1.48 -1.31 10.39
N LEU A 82 -1.69 -0.40 9.44
CA LEU A 82 -2.15 0.97 9.70
C LEU A 82 -3.51 1.19 9.05
N HIS A 83 -4.49 1.65 9.83
CA HIS A 83 -5.76 2.11 9.29
C HIS A 83 -5.60 3.53 8.79
N ILE A 84 -5.78 3.73 7.49
CA ILE A 84 -5.64 4.99 6.81
C ILE A 84 -7.01 5.35 6.21
N PRO A 85 -7.64 6.45 6.66
CA PRO A 85 -8.86 6.93 6.02
C PRO A 85 -8.53 7.40 4.59
N LEU A 86 -9.35 7.04 3.62
CA LEU A 86 -9.20 7.53 2.26
C LEU A 86 -9.55 9.03 2.23
N PRO A 87 -8.70 9.91 1.67
CA PRO A 87 -9.04 11.30 1.45
C PRO A 87 -10.32 11.43 0.60
N GLU A 88 -11.09 12.47 0.83
CA GLU A 88 -12.29 12.77 0.04
C GLU A 88 -11.91 13.28 -1.35
N LEU A 89 -12.70 12.92 -2.37
CA LEU A 89 -12.41 13.28 -3.76
C LEU A 89 -12.60 14.79 -4.02
N HIS A 90 -13.68 15.35 -3.48
CA HIS A 90 -14.03 16.76 -3.63
C HIS A 90 -14.00 17.45 -2.28
N GLN A 91 -12.98 18.26 -2.02
CA GLN A 91 -12.89 19.03 -0.78
C GLN A 91 -13.52 20.40 -0.94
N ASN A 92 -14.54 20.68 -0.13
CA ASN A 92 -15.12 22.01 0.02
C ASN A 92 -15.56 22.66 -1.32
N GLY A 93 -15.99 21.86 -2.30
CA GLY A 93 -16.44 22.34 -3.61
C GLY A 93 -15.34 22.78 -4.58
N ASN A 94 -14.06 22.54 -4.26
CA ASN A 94 -12.96 22.82 -5.18
C ASN A 94 -12.84 21.72 -6.25
N PRO A 95 -12.40 22.08 -7.48
CA PRO A 95 -12.12 21.08 -8.51
C PRO A 95 -11.00 20.13 -8.07
N LEU A 96 -11.14 18.86 -8.47
CA LEU A 96 -10.18 17.80 -8.17
C LEU A 96 -8.78 18.16 -8.68
N ASN A 97 -7.85 18.32 -7.74
CA ASN A 97 -6.43 18.43 -8.03
C ASN A 97 -5.73 17.10 -7.68
N PRO A 98 -5.30 16.30 -8.69
CA PRO A 98 -4.73 14.97 -8.45
C PRO A 98 -3.42 15.02 -7.66
N LEU A 99 -2.58 16.04 -7.85
CA LEU A 99 -1.32 16.18 -7.11
C LEU A 99 -1.58 16.50 -5.64
N LYS A 100 -2.53 17.40 -5.36
CA LYS A 100 -2.95 17.71 -3.99
C LYS A 100 -3.54 16.48 -3.28
N PHE A 101 -4.33 15.67 -3.99
CA PHE A 101 -4.87 14.42 -3.43
C PHE A 101 -3.75 13.44 -3.02
N VAL A 102 -2.71 13.31 -3.85
CA VAL A 102 -1.53 12.48 -3.53
C VAL A 102 -0.77 13.05 -2.34
N GLU A 103 -0.55 14.36 -2.30
CA GLU A 103 0.10 15.05 -1.18
C GLU A 103 -0.64 14.82 0.15
N GLU A 104 -1.97 14.92 0.15
CA GLU A 104 -2.79 14.67 1.33
C GLU A 104 -2.73 13.21 1.78
N THR A 105 -2.84 12.28 0.83
CA THR A 105 -2.66 10.84 1.11
C THR A 105 -1.31 10.61 1.78
N GLN A 106 -0.25 11.21 1.24
CA GLN A 106 1.09 11.11 1.78
C GLN A 106 1.18 11.72 3.18
N ASN A 107 0.58 12.88 3.43
CA ASN A 107 0.60 13.52 4.74
C ASN A 107 -0.08 12.66 5.80
N VAL A 108 -1.20 11.99 5.47
CA VAL A 108 -1.85 11.02 6.36
C VAL A 108 -0.95 9.82 6.60
N VAL A 109 -0.36 9.24 5.55
CA VAL A 109 0.56 8.08 5.66
C VAL A 109 1.79 8.42 6.50
N LYS A 110 2.47 9.53 6.21
CA LYS A 110 3.64 10.03 6.96
C LYS A 110 3.29 10.26 8.42
N ARG A 111 2.16 10.91 8.71
CA ARG A 111 1.69 11.15 10.09
C ARG A 111 1.45 9.84 10.83
N MET A 112 0.79 8.87 10.20
CA MET A 112 0.52 7.56 10.80
C MET A 112 1.81 6.77 11.03
N ARG A 113 2.73 6.77 10.04
CA ARG A 113 4.03 6.09 10.14
C ARG A 113 4.93 6.68 11.23
N ASN A 114 4.95 8.00 11.36
CA ASN A 114 5.76 8.69 12.37
C ASN A 114 5.08 8.76 13.74
N SER A 115 3.85 8.25 13.86
CA SER A 115 3.15 8.23 15.14
C SER A 115 3.65 7.10 16.03
N PHE A 116 3.58 7.33 17.35
CA PHE A 116 3.87 6.31 18.35
C PHE A 116 2.93 5.09 18.26
N ALA A 117 1.82 5.19 17.51
CA ALA A 117 0.90 4.09 17.26
C ALA A 117 1.59 2.90 16.57
N VAL A 118 2.62 3.14 15.76
CA VAL A 118 3.40 2.07 15.12
C VAL A 118 4.07 1.18 16.16
N TYR A 119 4.77 1.80 17.10
CA TYR A 119 5.48 1.11 18.17
C TYR A 119 4.50 0.45 19.15
N LEU A 120 3.45 1.17 19.56
CA LEU A 120 2.43 0.65 20.48
C LEU A 120 1.69 -0.57 19.92
N ASN A 121 1.35 -0.57 18.63
CA ASN A 121 0.69 -1.73 18.02
C ASN A 121 1.61 -2.96 18.00
N GLY A 122 2.91 -2.78 17.72
CA GLY A 122 3.89 -3.86 17.81
C GLY A 122 3.97 -4.43 19.24
N MET A 123 4.09 -3.56 20.24
CA MET A 123 4.09 -3.96 21.66
C MET A 123 2.79 -4.66 22.08
N LEU A 124 1.64 -4.16 21.61
CA LEU A 124 0.34 -4.74 21.91
C LEU A 124 0.23 -6.15 21.31
N LEU A 125 0.62 -6.32 20.04
CA LEU A 125 0.59 -7.61 19.37
C LEU A 125 1.49 -8.62 20.08
N GLU A 126 2.71 -8.21 20.46
CA GLU A 126 3.64 -9.04 21.23
C GLU A 126 3.11 -9.38 22.62
N SER A 127 2.45 -8.43 23.29
CA SER A 127 1.82 -8.67 24.58
C SER A 127 0.67 -9.67 24.48
N ILE A 128 -0.21 -9.55 23.48
CA ILE A 128 -1.29 -10.51 23.23
C ILE A 128 -0.69 -11.90 22.95
N ARG A 129 0.36 -11.97 22.13
CA ARG A 129 1.07 -13.21 21.83
C ARG A 129 1.62 -13.88 23.09
N LYS A 130 2.31 -13.12 23.93
CA LYS A 130 2.98 -13.61 25.14
C LYS A 130 1.99 -14.03 26.24
N PHE A 131 0.93 -13.24 26.46
CA PHE A 131 0.02 -13.45 27.59
C PHE A 131 -1.26 -14.22 27.24
N ARG A 132 -1.74 -14.15 25.98
CA ARG A 132 -3.00 -14.78 25.54
C ARG A 132 -2.80 -15.85 24.46
N GLY A 133 -1.57 -16.09 24.04
CA GLY A 133 -1.21 -17.12 23.08
C GLY A 133 -1.52 -16.77 21.62
N LEU A 134 -1.16 -17.70 20.73
CA LEU A 134 -1.24 -17.52 19.28
C LEU A 134 -2.68 -17.43 18.75
N GLU A 135 -3.62 -18.16 19.37
CA GLU A 135 -5.03 -18.17 18.93
C GLU A 135 -5.70 -16.80 19.16
N ALA A 136 -5.50 -16.20 20.32
CA ALA A 136 -6.00 -14.86 20.63
C ALA A 136 -5.36 -13.80 19.72
N THR A 137 -4.06 -13.96 19.43
CA THR A 137 -3.33 -13.08 18.51
C THR A 137 -3.90 -13.17 17.09
N SER A 138 -4.13 -14.38 16.58
CA SER A 138 -4.76 -14.61 15.28
C SER A 138 -6.15 -13.99 15.18
N ARG A 139 -6.99 -14.17 16.21
CA ARG A 139 -8.31 -13.52 16.30
C ARG A 139 -8.21 -11.99 16.26
N TYR A 140 -7.25 -11.41 16.98
CA TYR A 140 -7.03 -9.97 16.98
C TYR A 140 -6.63 -9.46 15.59
N VAL A 141 -5.67 -10.11 14.93
CA VAL A 141 -5.23 -9.75 13.57
C VAL A 141 -6.38 -9.89 12.57
N HIS A 142 -7.12 -11.01 12.62
CA HIS A 142 -8.27 -11.21 11.74
C HIS A 142 -9.36 -10.15 11.95
N ARG A 143 -9.66 -9.79 13.21
CA ARG A 143 -10.62 -8.73 13.53
C ARG A 143 -10.16 -7.36 13.02
N THR A 144 -8.87 -7.07 13.14
CA THR A 144 -8.25 -5.85 12.59
C THR A 144 -8.42 -5.79 11.06
N LEU A 145 -8.11 -6.89 10.36
CA LEU A 145 -8.30 -6.97 8.91
C LEU A 145 -9.76 -6.77 8.51
N LYS A 146 -10.69 -7.45 9.19
CA LYS A 146 -12.13 -7.41 8.89
C LYS A 146 -12.77 -6.02 9.05
N ASN A 147 -12.18 -5.13 9.87
CA ASN A 147 -12.70 -3.78 10.10
C ASN A 147 -12.16 -2.73 9.10
N SER A 148 -11.54 -3.18 8.01
CA SER A 148 -11.06 -2.32 6.93
C SER A 148 -11.79 -2.64 5.62
N SER A 149 -12.02 -1.62 4.80
CA SER A 149 -12.69 -1.78 3.50
C SER A 149 -11.73 -2.34 2.45
N ILE A 150 -10.45 -1.99 2.55
CA ILE A 150 -9.43 -2.23 1.54
C ILE A 150 -8.16 -2.70 2.22
N LEU A 151 -7.44 -3.65 1.64
CA LEU A 151 -6.08 -4.02 2.03
C LEU A 151 -5.09 -3.49 1.00
N VAL A 152 -4.07 -2.74 1.42
CA VAL A 152 -2.96 -2.31 0.55
C VAL A 152 -1.64 -2.77 1.15
N THR A 153 -0.82 -3.46 0.35
CA THR A 153 0.50 -3.91 0.77
C THR A 153 1.53 -3.58 -0.30
N ASN A 154 2.69 -3.13 0.16
CA ASN A 154 3.81 -2.79 -0.70
C ASN A 154 5.08 -3.50 -0.23
N VAL A 155 5.73 -4.21 -1.14
CA VAL A 155 6.94 -4.97 -0.89
C VAL A 155 8.01 -4.56 -1.90
N ILE A 156 9.18 -4.20 -1.40
CA ILE A 156 10.35 -4.02 -2.27
C ILE A 156 10.82 -5.42 -2.68
N GLY A 157 10.73 -5.72 -3.97
CA GLY A 157 11.24 -6.96 -4.53
C GLY A 157 12.69 -6.82 -5.01
N PRO A 158 13.23 -7.89 -5.62
CA PRO A 158 14.63 -7.99 -6.00
C PRO A 158 14.98 -7.03 -7.14
N LEU A 159 16.18 -6.45 -7.04
CA LEU A 159 16.76 -5.59 -8.07
C LEU A 159 17.40 -6.43 -9.18
N GLU A 160 17.91 -7.60 -8.84
CA GLU A 160 18.54 -8.53 -9.75
C GLU A 160 17.52 -9.33 -10.56
N LYS A 161 17.88 -9.61 -11.82
CA LYS A 161 17.10 -10.52 -12.66
C LYS A 161 17.18 -11.93 -12.09
N ILE A 162 16.03 -12.55 -11.96
CA ILE A 162 15.90 -13.92 -11.46
C ILE A 162 15.69 -14.85 -12.65
N THR A 163 16.26 -16.04 -12.56
CA THR A 163 16.00 -17.11 -13.53
C THR A 163 15.33 -18.29 -12.81
N LEU A 164 14.35 -18.90 -13.48
CA LEU A 164 13.69 -20.12 -13.05
C LEU A 164 13.87 -21.14 -14.17
N SER A 165 14.49 -22.28 -13.87
CA SER A 165 14.78 -23.33 -14.86
C SER A 165 15.48 -22.79 -16.12
N ASN A 166 16.50 -21.95 -15.94
CA ASN A 166 17.25 -21.23 -16.99
C ASN A 166 16.41 -20.26 -17.85
N GLN A 167 15.18 -19.93 -17.44
CA GLN A 167 14.37 -18.90 -18.09
C GLN A 167 14.34 -17.64 -17.24
N THR A 168 14.59 -16.48 -17.85
CA THR A 168 14.53 -15.20 -17.15
C THR A 168 13.09 -14.84 -16.81
N VAL A 169 12.84 -14.54 -15.54
CA VAL A 169 11.55 -14.05 -15.06
C VAL A 169 11.36 -12.61 -15.56
N LYS A 170 10.25 -12.34 -16.24
CA LYS A 170 9.94 -11.00 -16.78
C LYS A 170 9.28 -10.06 -15.78
N GLY A 171 8.69 -10.61 -14.73
CA GLY A 171 7.93 -9.87 -13.75
C GLY A 171 7.47 -10.78 -12.63
N MET A 172 7.21 -10.17 -11.49
CA MET A 172 6.72 -10.86 -10.30
C MET A 172 5.51 -10.11 -9.78
N TYR A 173 4.50 -10.88 -9.38
CA TYR A 173 3.32 -10.39 -8.68
C TYR A 173 3.14 -11.26 -7.45
N PHE A 174 2.62 -10.69 -6.37
CA PHE A 174 2.21 -11.46 -5.21
C PHE A 174 0.77 -11.11 -4.88
N MET A 175 0.01 -12.08 -4.39
CA MET A 175 -1.35 -11.86 -3.93
C MET A 175 -1.55 -12.70 -2.69
N GLY A 176 -2.02 -12.10 -1.61
CA GLY A 176 -2.51 -12.87 -0.48
C GLY A 176 -3.97 -13.22 -0.69
N VAL A 177 -4.32 -14.48 -0.45
CA VAL A 177 -5.67 -15.01 -0.58
C VAL A 177 -6.30 -15.20 0.79
N ASN A 178 -7.63 -15.26 0.86
CA ASN A 178 -8.41 -15.47 2.09
C ASN A 178 -8.30 -14.35 3.14
N PHE A 179 -7.95 -13.13 2.73
CA PHE A 179 -8.11 -11.97 3.57
C PHE A 179 -9.58 -11.52 3.62
N PRO A 180 -10.10 -11.05 4.77
CA PRO A 180 -11.50 -10.67 4.94
C PRO A 180 -11.87 -9.32 4.30
N GLN A 181 -11.26 -8.96 3.16
CA GLN A 181 -11.51 -7.72 2.43
C GLN A 181 -11.96 -8.02 1.00
N SER A 182 -12.95 -7.27 0.54
CA SER A 182 -13.48 -7.38 -0.83
C SER A 182 -12.57 -6.74 -1.88
N LEU A 183 -11.63 -5.89 -1.46
CA LEU A 183 -10.61 -5.30 -2.33
C LEU A 183 -9.23 -5.38 -1.67
N THR A 184 -8.29 -6.01 -2.37
CA THR A 184 -6.88 -6.14 -1.98
C THR A 184 -6.00 -5.62 -3.10
N VAL A 185 -5.07 -4.74 -2.78
CA VAL A 185 -4.07 -4.21 -3.70
C VAL A 185 -2.69 -4.58 -3.19
N THR A 186 -1.91 -5.25 -4.04
CA THR A 186 -0.54 -5.63 -3.75
C THR A 186 0.39 -4.96 -4.74
N ILE A 187 1.50 -4.41 -4.23
CA ILE A 187 2.46 -3.65 -5.00
C ILE A 187 3.83 -4.26 -4.76
N ILE A 188 4.54 -4.63 -5.83
CA ILE A 188 5.92 -5.10 -5.74
C ILE A 188 6.80 -4.43 -6.78
N SER A 189 8.00 -4.01 -6.39
CA SER A 189 9.04 -3.60 -7.32
C SER A 189 9.86 -4.81 -7.77
N TYR A 190 10.06 -4.98 -9.07
CA TYR A 190 10.94 -6.02 -9.62
C TYR A 190 11.78 -5.43 -10.73
N THR A 191 13.12 -5.49 -10.61
CA THR A 191 14.06 -4.92 -11.61
C THR A 191 13.69 -3.49 -12.00
N ASP A 192 13.52 -2.61 -11.00
CA ASP A 192 13.10 -1.21 -11.15
C ASP A 192 11.73 -0.97 -11.81
N GLN A 193 10.93 -2.02 -11.98
CA GLN A 193 9.56 -1.91 -12.50
C GLN A 193 8.56 -2.17 -11.38
N LEU A 194 7.67 -1.21 -11.16
CA LEU A 194 6.55 -1.37 -10.26
C LEU A 194 5.49 -2.29 -10.87
N ARG A 195 5.00 -3.24 -10.09
CA ARG A 195 3.96 -4.20 -10.46
C ARG A 195 2.83 -4.10 -9.45
N VAL A 196 1.64 -3.76 -9.94
CA VAL A 196 0.42 -3.69 -9.13
C VAL A 196 -0.47 -4.87 -9.50
N ALA A 197 -0.93 -5.61 -8.49
CA ALA A 197 -1.98 -6.62 -8.64
C ALA A 197 -3.17 -6.26 -7.75
N VAL A 198 -4.37 -6.55 -8.25
CA VAL A 198 -5.63 -6.24 -7.59
C VAL A 198 -6.43 -7.53 -7.46
N GLY A 199 -6.76 -7.88 -6.22
CA GLY A 199 -7.71 -8.92 -5.87
C GLY A 199 -9.04 -8.27 -5.53
N ALA A 200 -10.09 -8.63 -6.25
CA ALA A 200 -11.43 -8.09 -6.07
C ALA A 200 -12.41 -9.25 -5.84
N GLU A 201 -13.36 -9.05 -4.92
CA GLU A 201 -14.44 -9.99 -4.69
C GLU A 201 -15.37 -10.01 -5.91
N LYS A 202 -15.52 -11.22 -6.47
CA LYS A 202 -16.35 -11.45 -7.65
C LYS A 202 -17.80 -11.05 -7.35
N ASP A 203 -18.46 -10.45 -8.32
CA ASP A 203 -19.86 -10.02 -8.25
C ASP A 203 -20.11 -8.86 -7.26
N PHE A 204 -19.09 -8.42 -6.51
CA PHE A 204 -19.15 -7.26 -5.61
C PHE A 204 -18.39 -6.05 -6.17
N ILE A 205 -17.19 -6.25 -6.73
CA ILE A 205 -16.40 -5.19 -7.38
C ILE A 205 -16.34 -5.43 -8.90
N ASP A 206 -16.73 -4.42 -9.68
CA ASP A 206 -16.56 -4.44 -11.13
C ASP A 206 -15.08 -4.19 -11.48
N HIS A 207 -14.37 -5.26 -11.80
CA HIS A 207 -12.95 -5.22 -12.12
C HIS A 207 -12.61 -4.40 -13.38
N VAL A 208 -13.51 -4.32 -14.37
CA VAL A 208 -13.27 -3.54 -15.60
C VAL A 208 -13.38 -2.07 -15.30
N LYS A 209 -14.43 -1.67 -14.57
CA LYS A 209 -14.60 -0.29 -14.13
C LYS A 209 -13.45 0.12 -13.20
N PHE A 210 -13.14 -0.69 -12.19
CA PHE A 210 -12.05 -0.40 -11.24
C PHE A 210 -10.70 -0.18 -11.94
N ARG A 211 -10.38 -1.03 -12.93
CA ARG A 211 -9.18 -0.87 -13.75
C ARG A 211 -9.20 0.45 -14.51
N THR A 212 -10.30 0.79 -15.16
CA THR A 212 -10.45 2.03 -15.93
C THR A 212 -10.28 3.26 -15.04
N CYS A 213 -10.88 3.27 -13.84
CA CYS A 213 -10.73 4.37 -12.88
C CYS A 213 -9.28 4.49 -12.37
N THR A 214 -8.59 3.37 -12.17
CA THR A 214 -7.17 3.36 -11.76
C THR A 214 -6.26 3.89 -12.86
N GLU A 215 -6.48 3.47 -14.12
CA GLU A 215 -5.76 4.00 -15.29
C GLU A 215 -6.03 5.51 -15.47
N LYS A 216 -7.28 5.95 -15.26
CA LYS A 216 -7.64 7.37 -15.24
C LYS A 216 -6.90 8.15 -14.15
N ALA A 217 -6.84 7.61 -12.92
CA ALA A 217 -6.10 8.23 -11.82
C ALA A 217 -4.60 8.40 -12.17
N PHE A 218 -3.99 7.37 -12.75
CA PHE A 218 -2.60 7.44 -13.22
C PHE A 218 -2.42 8.56 -14.25
N ASN A 219 -3.26 8.61 -15.28
CA ASN A 219 -3.17 9.64 -16.33
C ASN A 219 -3.36 11.05 -15.77
N MET A 220 -4.31 11.26 -14.85
CA MET A 220 -4.54 12.55 -14.20
C MET A 220 -3.31 13.04 -13.43
N ILE A 221 -2.67 12.14 -12.67
CA ILE A 221 -1.44 12.46 -11.92
C ILE A 221 -0.28 12.73 -12.89
N TYR A 222 -0.13 11.88 -13.91
CA TYR A 222 0.91 11.99 -14.92
C TYR A 222 0.83 13.32 -15.67
N ASP A 223 -0.35 13.67 -16.18
CA ASP A 223 -0.57 14.91 -16.94
C ASP A 223 -0.30 16.15 -16.07
N ALA A 224 -0.78 16.14 -14.82
CA ALA A 224 -0.54 17.24 -13.88
C ALA A 224 0.96 17.39 -13.50
N ALA A 225 1.72 16.29 -13.48
CA ALA A 225 3.15 16.33 -13.17
C ALA A 225 4.03 16.70 -14.38
N VAL A 226 3.62 16.33 -15.59
CA VAL A 226 4.38 16.61 -16.82
C VAL A 226 4.08 18.00 -17.39
N LYS A 227 2.88 18.53 -17.14
CA LYS A 227 2.47 19.89 -17.50
C LYS A 227 2.13 20.70 -16.23
N PRO A 228 3.13 21.16 -15.46
CA PRO A 228 2.85 22.08 -14.38
C PRO A 228 2.28 23.37 -14.98
N ASN A 229 1.04 23.70 -14.60
CA ASN A 229 0.44 25.01 -14.88
C ASN A 229 1.23 26.11 -14.16
#